data_AF-A0A150TA89-F1
#
_entry.id   AF-A0A150TA89-F1
#
_cell.length_a   1.000
_cell.length_b   1.000
_cell.length_c   1.000
_cell.angle_alpha   90.00
_cell.angle_beta   90.00
_cell.angle_gamma   90.00
#
_symmetry.space_group_name_H-M   'P 1'
#
loop_
_entity.id
_entity.type
_entity.pdbx_description
1 polymer ?
#
loop_
_entity_poly.entity_id
_entity_poly.type
_entity_poly.pdbx_seq_one_letter_code
_entity_poly.pdbx_strand_id
1 'polypeptide(L)'
;MDRRNPLAHAEHADAAEIRPEDQFGDWVRQSVGFVAALLAAVPLLTAFIGVVPPPKYSDLQLDKALPIFITCLSGLVFLSLFWAREQLGTIKAAVSGVLLCFVGVTLLIFALIVSTGGLAVFCYMGGYLLALGGAAAALMSGFVRTRERLDTLAKFIAKLTPEQWSSLTRYARTLVSVREHIEAIDMHPASRKALRKSADNLINEHAKMLVKLEAGTLEIRGPVMDDIFQYFLESVQQSFRAISRDDLAYWTSPDCARYLDANRRLIDEGRAVERIFLLRQNEGLSPVEIDAMARQISLGVRVRIAYLEVCTRLVEHGGDLDFGIFDDFAVSFWRVASDRVFRITTSPADCTFHGQLFAKVSGSCVLVPDKTAGDKKLFESVDELQRWAIAHAAHQSAVARTAERAT
;
A
#
# COMPACT_ATOMS: atom_id res chain seq x y z
N MET A 1 17.59 -26.69 46.05
CA MET A 1 18.18 -25.87 44.97
C MET A 1 17.05 -25.44 44.05
N ASP A 2 16.58 -24.22 44.29
CA ASP A 2 15.44 -23.59 43.63
C ASP A 2 15.79 -23.23 42.18
N ARG A 3 15.10 -23.84 41.20
CA ARG A 3 15.18 -23.44 39.79
C ARG A 3 14.14 -22.35 39.55
N ARG A 4 14.52 -21.10 39.78
CA ARG A 4 13.71 -19.95 39.39
C ARG A 4 13.62 -19.88 37.86
N ASN A 5 12.38 -19.79 37.38
CA ASN A 5 11.99 -19.68 35.99
C ASN A 5 12.49 -18.33 35.42
N PRO A 6 13.41 -18.30 34.43
CA PRO A 6 13.92 -17.06 33.85
C PRO A 6 12.84 -16.26 33.08
N LEU A 7 11.67 -16.84 32.80
CA LEU A 7 10.55 -16.13 32.17
C LEU A 7 9.80 -15.19 33.14
N ALA A 8 9.86 -15.43 34.46
CA ALA A 8 9.21 -14.56 35.44
C ALA A 8 9.95 -13.23 35.67
N HIS A 9 11.23 -13.15 35.26
CA HIS A 9 12.00 -11.91 35.34
C HIS A 9 11.87 -11.01 34.10
N ALA A 10 11.31 -11.53 32.99
CA ALA A 10 11.06 -10.73 31.79
C ALA A 10 9.75 -9.92 31.85
N GLU A 11 8.80 -10.29 32.73
CA GLU A 11 7.55 -9.53 32.95
C GLU A 11 7.73 -8.30 33.86
N HIS A 12 8.89 -8.14 34.50
CA HIS A 12 9.19 -7.02 35.41
C HIS A 12 10.35 -6.13 34.95
N ALA A 13 10.91 -6.36 33.77
CA ALA A 13 11.86 -5.43 33.17
C ALA A 13 11.06 -4.27 32.55
N ASP A 14 10.76 -3.28 33.40
CA ASP A 14 10.36 -1.91 33.10
C ASP A 14 9.98 -1.67 31.64
N ALA A 15 8.69 -1.75 31.37
CA ALA A 15 8.07 -0.83 30.43
C ALA A 15 8.27 0.58 30.99
N ALA A 16 9.48 1.11 30.83
CA ALA A 16 9.72 2.53 30.94
C ALA A 16 8.75 3.16 29.95
N GLU A 17 7.68 3.72 30.48
CA GLU A 17 6.65 4.45 29.78
C GLU A 17 7.40 5.57 29.03
N ILE A 18 7.72 5.33 27.75
CA ILE A 18 8.40 6.33 26.92
C ILE A 18 7.36 7.43 26.73
N ARG A 19 7.40 8.44 27.59
CA ARG A 19 6.45 9.53 27.53
C ARG A 19 6.74 10.34 26.26
N PRO A 20 5.72 10.82 25.54
CA PRO A 20 5.93 11.61 24.32
C PRO A 20 6.85 12.83 24.52
N GLU A 21 6.89 13.35 25.75
CA GLU A 21 7.77 14.44 26.18
C GLU A 21 9.26 14.06 26.29
N ASP A 22 9.59 12.80 26.60
CA ASP A 22 10.97 12.30 26.55
C ASP A 22 11.46 12.14 25.10
N GLN A 23 10.56 11.76 24.17
CA GLN A 23 10.86 11.70 22.74
C GLN A 23 11.09 13.10 22.14
N PHE A 24 10.39 14.12 22.62
CA PHE A 24 10.61 15.51 22.19
C PHE A 24 11.94 16.07 22.72
N GLY A 25 12.28 15.79 23.99
CA GLY A 25 13.57 16.18 24.58
C GLY A 25 14.77 15.53 23.90
N ASP A 26 14.68 14.23 23.60
CA ASP A 26 15.70 13.50 22.84
C ASP A 26 15.75 13.95 21.38
N TRP A 27 14.62 14.29 20.77
CA TRP A 27 14.55 14.86 19.44
C TRP A 27 15.22 16.24 19.36
N VAL A 28 14.99 17.13 20.34
CA VAL A 28 15.67 18.43 20.41
C VAL A 28 17.17 18.22 20.63
N ARG A 29 17.60 17.32 21.51
CA ARG A 29 19.03 17.00 21.72
C ARG A 29 19.70 16.42 20.48
N GLN A 30 19.07 15.47 19.81
CA GLN A 30 19.63 14.86 18.60
C GLN A 30 19.61 15.82 17.41
N SER A 31 18.57 16.66 17.26
CA SER A 31 18.47 17.64 16.18
C SER A 31 19.42 18.81 16.37
N VAL A 32 19.57 19.32 17.61
CA VAL A 32 20.56 20.33 17.96
C VAL A 32 21.97 19.74 17.85
N GLY A 33 22.18 18.48 18.26
CA GLY A 33 23.44 17.77 18.07
C GLY A 33 23.80 17.55 16.61
N PHE A 34 22.83 17.22 15.75
CA PHE A 34 23.01 17.08 14.31
C PHE A 34 23.31 18.42 13.64
N VAL A 35 22.55 19.48 13.94
CA VAL A 35 22.80 20.83 13.42
C VAL A 35 24.15 21.36 13.91
N ALA A 36 24.51 21.15 15.18
CA ALA A 36 25.80 21.54 15.72
C ALA A 36 26.95 20.71 15.10
N ALA A 37 26.78 19.41 14.89
CA ALA A 37 27.76 18.56 14.21
C ALA A 37 27.94 18.95 12.74
N LEU A 38 26.87 19.32 12.06
CA LEU A 38 26.90 19.73 10.67
C LEU A 38 27.53 21.13 10.53
N LEU A 39 27.16 22.08 11.39
CA LEU A 39 27.77 23.41 11.46
C LEU A 39 29.24 23.36 11.90
N ALA A 40 29.62 22.41 12.75
CA ALA A 40 31.02 22.15 13.13
C ALA A 40 31.79 21.43 12.01
N ALA A 41 31.11 20.62 11.19
CA ALA A 41 31.69 19.95 10.03
C ALA A 41 31.92 20.90 8.86
N VAL A 42 31.19 22.01 8.70
CA VAL A 42 31.42 22.97 7.59
C VAL A 42 32.83 23.61 7.65
N PRO A 43 33.31 24.13 8.81
CA PRO A 43 34.70 24.59 8.97
C PRO A 43 35.72 23.46 8.82
N LEU A 44 35.41 22.25 9.28
CA LEU A 44 36.29 21.09 9.15
C LEU A 44 36.39 20.59 7.69
N LEU A 45 35.29 20.54 6.95
CA LEU A 45 35.29 20.13 5.53
C LEU A 45 35.98 21.17 4.64
N THR A 46 35.86 22.46 4.97
CA THR A 46 36.57 23.55 4.28
C THR A 46 38.05 23.60 4.62
N ALA A 47 38.43 23.34 5.87
CA ALA A 47 39.83 23.38 6.31
C ALA A 47 40.62 22.09 6.05
N PHE A 48 39.99 20.90 6.16
CA PHE A 48 40.68 19.60 6.11
C PHE A 48 40.66 18.91 4.74
N ILE A 49 39.61 19.08 3.93
CA ILE A 49 39.52 18.36 2.64
C ILE A 49 40.07 19.21 1.47
N GLY A 50 40.18 20.54 1.62
CA GLY A 50 40.83 21.38 0.60
C GLY A 50 40.23 21.27 -0.81
N VAL A 51 38.97 20.82 -0.93
CA VAL A 51 38.37 20.37 -2.20
C VAL A 51 38.26 21.52 -3.20
N VAL A 52 38.10 22.75 -2.73
CA VAL A 52 38.09 23.95 -3.56
C VAL A 52 38.77 25.07 -2.76
N PRO A 53 40.04 25.41 -3.03
CA PRO A 53 40.65 26.57 -2.40
C PRO A 53 39.87 27.84 -2.78
N PRO A 54 39.69 28.80 -1.86
CA PRO A 54 39.11 30.08 -2.23
C PRO A 54 39.99 30.75 -3.31
N PRO A 55 39.40 31.58 -4.20
CA PRO A 55 40.18 32.35 -5.15
C PRO A 55 41.23 33.16 -4.39
N LYS A 56 42.48 33.18 -4.88
CA LYS A 56 43.56 33.94 -4.23
C LYS A 56 43.39 35.42 -4.54
N TYR A 57 43.42 36.27 -3.52
CA TYR A 57 43.45 37.72 -3.69
C TYR A 57 44.83 38.29 -3.36
N SER A 58 45.16 39.43 -3.98
CA SER A 58 46.29 40.25 -3.55
C SER A 58 46.03 40.92 -2.20
N ASP A 59 44.77 41.02 -1.78
CA ASP A 59 44.35 41.58 -0.50
C ASP A 59 44.21 40.49 0.58
N LEU A 60 45.16 40.50 1.51
CA LEU A 60 45.23 39.57 2.65
C LEU A 60 44.01 39.66 3.58
N GLN A 61 43.29 40.79 3.60
CA GLN A 61 42.06 40.91 4.39
C GLN A 61 40.89 40.17 3.75
N LEU A 62 40.79 40.21 2.42
CA LEU A 62 39.72 39.54 1.67
C LEU A 62 39.86 38.02 1.72
N ASP A 63 41.10 37.51 1.64
CA ASP A 63 41.43 36.09 1.82
C ASP A 63 40.96 35.54 3.19
N LYS A 64 40.99 36.37 4.24
CA LYS A 64 40.56 35.98 5.59
C LYS A 64 39.07 36.18 5.83
N ALA A 65 38.47 37.22 5.23
CA ALA A 65 37.07 37.56 5.43
C ALA A 65 36.11 36.61 4.68
N LEU A 66 36.49 36.16 3.48
CA LEU A 66 35.63 35.35 2.61
C LEU A 66 35.22 34.00 3.25
N PRO A 67 36.12 33.20 3.87
CA PRO A 67 35.73 31.96 4.54
C PRO A 67 34.78 32.18 5.73
N ILE A 68 34.98 33.25 6.50
CA ILE A 68 34.12 33.61 7.63
C ILE A 68 32.72 33.95 7.12
N PHE A 69 32.63 34.77 6.07
CA PHE A 69 31.36 35.16 5.46
C PHE A 69 30.60 33.95 4.91
N ILE A 70 31.28 33.04 4.20
CA ILE A 70 30.68 31.80 3.68
C ILE A 70 30.20 30.90 4.81
N THR A 71 30.94 30.81 5.90
CA THR A 71 30.55 30.02 7.07
C THR A 71 29.26 30.57 7.70
N CYS A 72 29.18 31.89 7.90
CA CYS A 72 27.96 32.53 8.41
C CYS A 72 26.76 32.31 7.50
N LEU A 73 26.94 32.49 6.19
CA LEU A 73 25.86 32.37 5.21
C LEU A 73 25.40 30.91 5.05
N SER A 74 26.34 29.96 5.10
CA SER A 74 26.05 28.52 5.15
C SER A 74 25.24 28.16 6.40
N GLY A 75 25.59 28.75 7.56
CA GLY A 75 24.83 28.57 8.78
C GLY A 75 23.38 29.06 8.68
N LEU A 76 23.16 30.22 8.04
CA LEU A 76 21.83 30.75 7.78
C LEU A 76 21.01 29.86 6.82
N VAL A 77 21.65 29.31 5.78
CA VAL A 77 20.99 28.35 4.86
C VAL A 77 20.60 27.07 5.60
N PHE A 78 21.46 26.55 6.47
CA PHE A 78 21.11 25.37 7.28
C PHE A 78 19.97 25.64 8.24
N LEU A 79 20.00 26.80 8.91
CA LEU A 79 18.93 27.20 9.81
C LEU A 79 17.61 27.33 9.05
N SER A 80 17.60 28.01 7.90
CA SER A 80 16.37 28.19 7.11
C SER A 80 15.81 26.86 6.61
N LEU A 81 16.66 25.94 6.13
CA LEU A 81 16.25 24.61 5.71
C LEU A 81 15.71 23.78 6.89
N PHE A 82 16.29 23.92 8.09
CA PHE A 82 15.80 23.25 9.29
C PHE A 82 14.42 23.75 9.70
N TRP A 83 14.17 25.06 9.60
CA TRP A 83 12.85 25.64 9.85
C TRP A 83 11.83 25.25 8.77
N ALA A 84 12.27 25.08 7.52
CA ALA A 84 11.42 24.65 6.40
C ALA A 84 11.27 23.12 6.28
N ARG A 85 11.82 22.32 7.21
CA ARG A 85 11.95 20.86 7.09
C ARG A 85 10.63 20.13 6.80
N GLU A 86 9.51 20.58 7.36
CA GLU A 86 8.21 19.93 7.16
C GLU A 86 7.74 20.04 5.71
N GLN A 87 8.14 21.09 5.00
CA GLN A 87 7.86 21.27 3.57
C GLN A 87 8.82 20.45 2.68
N LEU A 88 9.94 19.98 3.23
CA LEU A 88 10.97 19.21 2.51
C LEU A 88 10.69 17.70 2.46
N GLY A 89 9.63 17.17 3.09
CA GLY A 89 9.28 15.74 3.10
C GLY A 89 8.86 15.13 1.74
N THR A 90 8.79 15.94 0.68
CA THR A 90 8.33 15.52 -0.65
C THR A 90 9.46 14.96 -1.53
N ILE A 91 9.15 14.06 -2.47
CA ILE A 91 10.11 13.60 -3.50
C ILE A 91 10.66 14.78 -4.30
N LYS A 92 9.80 15.77 -4.58
CA LYS A 92 10.16 16.98 -5.32
C LYS A 92 11.27 17.76 -4.59
N ALA A 93 11.18 17.90 -3.26
CA ALA A 93 12.21 18.57 -2.47
C ALA A 93 13.55 17.81 -2.48
N ALA A 94 13.54 16.48 -2.41
CA ALA A 94 14.77 15.68 -2.53
C ALA A 94 15.44 15.85 -3.90
N VAL A 95 14.65 15.77 -4.98
CA VAL A 95 15.14 15.96 -6.36
C VAL A 95 15.68 17.38 -6.56
N SER A 96 14.96 18.40 -6.10
CA SER A 96 15.41 19.79 -6.15
C SER A 96 16.71 20.00 -5.36
N GLY A 97 16.85 19.38 -4.18
CA GLY A 97 18.09 19.43 -3.39
C GLY A 97 19.29 18.84 -4.13
N VAL A 98 19.12 17.68 -4.77
CA VAL A 98 20.17 17.05 -5.60
C VAL A 98 20.55 17.94 -6.80
N LEU A 99 19.56 18.53 -7.48
CA LEU A 99 19.80 19.42 -8.62
C LEU A 99 20.53 20.70 -8.20
N LEU A 100 20.13 21.33 -7.09
CA LEU A 100 20.82 22.50 -6.54
C LEU A 100 22.26 22.15 -6.14
N CYS A 101 22.47 20.95 -5.59
CA CYS A 101 23.81 20.48 -5.26
C CYS A 101 24.71 20.39 -6.51
N PHE A 102 24.18 19.80 -7.58
CA PHE A 102 24.89 19.66 -8.86
C PHE A 102 25.23 21.01 -9.50
N VAL A 103 24.28 21.95 -9.50
CA VAL A 103 24.52 23.33 -9.97
C VAL A 103 25.61 24.00 -9.13
N GLY A 104 25.56 23.82 -7.81
CA GLY A 104 26.55 24.35 -6.89
C GLY A 104 27.96 23.84 -7.18
N VAL A 105 28.13 22.53 -7.34
CA VAL A 105 29.41 21.90 -7.70
C VAL A 105 29.92 22.42 -9.06
N THR A 106 29.03 22.57 -10.03
CA THR A 106 29.40 23.10 -11.36
C THR A 106 29.95 24.53 -11.28
N LEU A 107 29.32 25.38 -10.45
CA LEU A 107 29.79 26.75 -10.20
C LEU A 107 31.13 26.78 -9.46
N LEU A 108 31.35 25.86 -8.51
CA LEU A 108 32.63 25.73 -7.82
C LEU A 108 33.75 25.32 -8.78
N ILE A 109 33.50 24.36 -9.67
CA ILE A 109 34.45 23.95 -10.72
C ILE A 109 34.74 25.14 -11.64
N PHE A 110 33.73 25.90 -12.04
CA PHE A 110 33.90 27.08 -12.87
C PHE A 110 34.73 28.18 -12.17
N ALA A 111 34.52 28.40 -10.87
CA ALA A 111 35.31 29.33 -10.08
C ALA A 111 36.80 28.97 -10.06
N LEU A 112 37.13 27.67 -10.02
CA LEU A 112 38.51 27.18 -10.11
C LEU A 112 39.15 27.47 -11.48
N ILE A 113 38.37 27.38 -12.56
CA ILE A 113 38.84 27.62 -13.93
C ILE A 113 39.11 29.10 -14.17
N VAL A 114 38.19 29.98 -13.75
CA VAL A 114 38.33 31.43 -13.94
C VAL A 114 39.40 32.03 -13.01
N SER A 115 39.64 31.40 -11.85
CA SER A 115 40.74 31.59 -10.88
C SER A 115 40.97 32.99 -10.29
N THR A 116 40.53 34.07 -10.93
CA THR A 116 40.72 35.46 -10.47
C THR A 116 39.53 36.36 -10.83
N GLY A 117 39.34 37.42 -10.04
CA GLY A 117 38.34 38.47 -10.29
C GLY A 117 36.96 38.26 -9.65
N GLY A 118 36.11 39.27 -9.77
CA GLY A 118 34.75 39.33 -9.18
C GLY A 118 33.86 38.14 -9.51
N LEU A 119 33.95 37.64 -10.75
CA LEU A 119 33.17 36.50 -11.23
C LEU A 119 33.56 35.19 -10.53
N ALA A 120 34.86 34.96 -10.29
CA ALA A 120 35.32 33.78 -9.56
C ALA A 120 34.79 33.78 -8.11
N VAL A 121 34.73 34.95 -7.47
CA VAL A 121 34.16 35.10 -6.11
C VAL A 121 32.68 34.75 -6.10
N PHE A 122 31.93 35.29 -7.06
CA PHE A 122 30.49 35.07 -7.16
C PHE A 122 30.17 33.61 -7.42
N CYS A 123 30.87 32.98 -8.37
CA CYS A 123 30.73 31.56 -8.66
C CYS A 123 31.15 30.68 -7.48
N TYR A 124 32.20 31.05 -6.74
CA TYR A 124 32.64 30.32 -5.55
C TYR A 124 31.59 30.41 -4.44
N MET A 125 31.13 31.61 -4.10
CA MET A 125 30.13 31.81 -3.04
C MET A 125 28.78 31.18 -3.38
N GLY A 126 28.26 31.46 -4.58
CA GLY A 126 26.99 30.88 -5.04
C GLY A 126 27.08 29.36 -5.17
N GLY A 127 28.19 28.87 -5.73
CA GLY A 127 28.45 27.45 -5.87
C GLY A 127 28.50 26.71 -4.54
N TYR A 128 29.21 27.28 -3.56
CA TYR A 128 29.35 26.71 -2.23
C TYR A 128 28.00 26.59 -1.50
N LEU A 129 27.21 27.67 -1.50
CA LEU A 129 25.90 27.69 -0.84
C LEU A 129 24.90 26.75 -1.49
N LEU A 130 24.90 26.67 -2.82
CA LEU A 130 24.01 25.77 -3.57
C LEU A 130 24.39 24.29 -3.38
N ALA A 131 25.69 23.99 -3.40
CA ALA A 131 26.21 22.64 -3.16
C ALA A 131 25.79 22.14 -1.76
N LEU A 132 26.09 22.96 -0.76
CA LEU A 132 25.87 22.66 0.64
C LEU A 132 24.38 22.66 1.02
N GLY A 133 23.62 23.69 0.61
CA GLY A 133 22.19 23.78 0.85
C GLY A 133 21.39 22.70 0.09
N GLY A 134 21.81 22.36 -1.12
CA GLY A 134 21.21 21.27 -1.89
C GLY A 134 21.39 19.90 -1.22
N ALA A 135 22.62 19.59 -0.80
CA ALA A 135 22.91 18.36 -0.06
C ALA A 135 22.14 18.28 1.27
N ALA A 136 22.09 19.40 2.00
CA ALA A 136 21.32 19.54 3.23
C ALA A 136 19.83 19.26 3.05
N ALA A 137 19.22 19.85 2.02
CA ALA A 137 17.81 19.67 1.71
C ALA A 137 17.48 18.21 1.34
N ALA A 138 18.35 17.57 0.55
CA ALA A 138 18.19 16.16 0.18
C ALA A 138 18.28 15.23 1.40
N LEU A 139 19.25 15.46 2.28
CA LEU A 139 19.42 14.70 3.53
C LEU A 139 18.24 14.91 4.49
N MET A 140 17.81 16.15 4.68
CA MET A 140 16.67 16.46 5.55
C MET A 140 15.34 15.91 4.99
N SER A 141 15.15 15.88 3.68
CA SER A 141 14.01 15.20 3.05
C SER A 141 13.99 13.70 3.38
N GLY A 142 15.14 13.04 3.30
CA GLY A 142 15.29 11.63 3.71
C GLY A 142 15.01 11.41 5.20
N PHE A 143 15.47 12.32 6.05
CA PHE A 143 15.23 12.27 7.49
C PHE A 143 13.76 12.46 7.85
N VAL A 144 13.09 13.49 7.29
CA VAL A 144 11.67 13.75 7.51
C VAL A 144 10.81 12.58 7.07
N ARG A 145 11.09 11.99 5.90
CA ARG A 145 10.39 10.79 5.43
C ARG A 145 10.59 9.57 6.33
N THR A 146 11.79 9.41 6.86
CA THR A 146 12.09 8.32 7.81
C THR A 146 11.32 8.55 9.11
N ARG A 147 11.25 9.80 9.59
CA ARG A 147 10.45 10.17 10.77
C ARG A 147 8.96 9.94 10.52
N GLU A 148 8.40 10.40 9.40
CA GLU A 148 6.99 10.18 9.06
C GLU A 148 6.65 8.68 9.03
N ARG A 149 7.55 7.84 8.50
CA ARG A 149 7.42 6.39 8.56
C ARG A 149 7.50 5.86 10.00
N LEU A 150 8.43 6.35 10.81
CA LEU A 150 8.54 5.94 12.22
C LEU A 150 7.33 6.39 13.05
N ASP A 151 6.79 7.58 12.82
CA ASP A 151 5.59 8.09 13.48
C ASP A 151 4.35 7.32 13.01
N THR A 152 4.29 6.93 11.73
CA THR A 152 3.22 6.09 11.18
C THR A 152 3.29 4.68 11.75
N LEU A 153 4.50 4.11 11.82
CA LEU A 153 4.76 2.83 12.45
C LEU A 153 4.43 2.88 13.95
N ALA A 154 4.79 3.95 14.66
CA ALA A 154 4.45 4.13 16.07
C ALA A 154 2.94 4.22 16.29
N LYS A 155 2.22 4.95 15.43
CA LYS A 155 0.74 5.01 15.44
C LYS A 155 0.11 3.65 15.12
N PHE A 156 0.70 2.88 14.22
CA PHE A 156 0.26 1.52 13.91
C PHE A 156 0.49 0.61 15.12
N ILE A 157 1.68 0.64 15.71
CA ILE A 157 2.04 -0.12 16.91
C ILE A 157 1.11 0.21 18.08
N ALA A 158 0.80 1.49 18.29
CA ALA A 158 -0.12 1.93 19.34
C ALA A 158 -1.57 1.43 19.16
N LYS A 159 -1.95 1.00 17.94
CA LYS A 159 -3.27 0.41 17.66
C LYS A 159 -3.30 -1.11 17.81
N LEU A 160 -2.15 -1.76 18.00
CA LEU A 160 -2.08 -3.20 18.14
C LEU A 160 -2.50 -3.62 19.55
N THR A 161 -3.32 -4.67 19.64
CA THR A 161 -3.59 -5.31 20.92
C THR A 161 -2.33 -6.04 21.43
N PRO A 162 -2.22 -6.31 22.74
CA PRO A 162 -1.10 -7.09 23.29
C PRO A 162 -0.88 -8.45 22.60
N GLU A 163 -1.96 -9.13 22.21
CA GLU A 163 -1.90 -10.40 21.48
C GLU A 163 -1.30 -10.22 20.07
N GLN A 164 -1.71 -9.15 19.37
CA GLN A 164 -1.18 -8.81 18.04
C GLN A 164 0.31 -8.45 18.14
N TRP A 165 0.71 -7.70 19.16
CA TRP A 165 2.09 -7.35 19.43
C TRP A 165 2.96 -8.58 19.75
N SER A 166 2.47 -9.48 20.60
CA SER A 166 3.14 -10.74 20.92
C SER A 166 3.32 -11.62 19.68
N SER A 167 2.31 -11.65 18.81
CA SER A 167 2.34 -12.40 17.55
C SER A 167 3.38 -11.83 16.57
N LEU A 168 3.42 -10.51 16.39
CA LEU A 168 4.42 -9.84 15.55
C LEU A 168 5.84 -10.01 16.10
N THR A 169 6.02 -9.91 17.42
CA THR A 169 7.31 -10.10 18.07
C THR A 169 7.79 -11.54 17.91
N ARG A 170 6.91 -12.53 18.10
CA ARG A 170 7.23 -13.94 17.87
C ARG A 170 7.62 -14.17 16.42
N TYR A 171 6.87 -13.60 15.49
CA TYR A 171 7.15 -13.68 14.07
C TYR A 171 8.51 -13.09 13.70
N ALA A 172 8.84 -11.88 14.20
CA ALA A 172 10.13 -11.25 14.00
C ALA A 172 11.29 -12.09 14.56
N ARG A 173 11.12 -12.67 15.77
CA ARG A 173 12.11 -13.60 16.35
C ARG A 173 12.28 -14.85 15.50
N THR A 174 11.20 -15.41 14.96
CA THR A 174 11.28 -16.56 14.05
C THR A 174 12.13 -16.22 12.83
N LEU A 175 11.90 -15.07 12.18
CA LEU A 175 12.67 -14.64 11.01
C LEU A 175 14.18 -14.47 11.31
N VAL A 176 14.52 -13.88 12.47
CA VAL A 176 15.91 -13.77 12.91
C VAL A 176 16.51 -15.15 13.19
N SER A 177 15.77 -16.02 13.88
CA SER A 177 16.22 -17.37 14.22
C SER A 177 16.49 -18.22 12.98
N VAL A 178 15.74 -18.05 11.89
CA VAL A 178 15.97 -18.77 10.63
C VAL A 178 17.35 -18.44 10.06
N ARG A 179 17.75 -17.17 10.06
CA ARG A 179 19.09 -16.76 9.62
C ARG A 179 20.17 -17.36 10.52
N GLU A 180 20.01 -17.27 11.84
CA GLU A 180 20.97 -17.80 12.81
C GLU A 180 21.12 -19.33 12.69
N HIS A 181 20.03 -20.07 12.47
CA HIS A 181 20.09 -21.52 12.26
C HIS A 181 20.79 -21.88 10.95
N ILE A 182 20.58 -21.12 9.86
CA ILE A 182 21.30 -21.35 8.59
C ILE A 182 22.82 -21.17 8.78
N GLU A 183 23.24 -20.23 9.63
CA GLU A 183 24.66 -20.03 9.97
C GLU A 183 25.23 -21.16 10.82
N ALA A 184 24.45 -21.68 11.76
CA ALA A 184 24.88 -22.71 12.70
C ALA A 184 24.98 -24.12 12.08
N ILE A 185 24.26 -24.38 10.99
CA ILE A 185 24.31 -25.69 10.32
C ILE A 185 25.62 -25.83 9.55
N ASP A 186 26.36 -26.90 9.86
CA ASP A 186 27.53 -27.30 9.10
C ASP A 186 27.09 -27.83 7.72
N MET A 187 27.43 -27.08 6.67
CA MET A 187 27.02 -27.38 5.30
C MET A 187 28.00 -26.80 4.30
N HIS A 188 27.99 -27.37 3.10
CA HIS A 188 28.82 -26.88 1.99
C HIS A 188 28.49 -25.40 1.66
N PRO A 189 29.49 -24.54 1.38
CA PRO A 189 29.27 -23.10 1.17
C PRO A 189 28.24 -22.76 0.07
N ALA A 190 28.18 -23.56 -1.00
CA ALA A 190 27.20 -23.36 -2.07
C ALA A 190 25.75 -23.57 -1.59
N SER A 191 25.52 -24.60 -0.78
CA SER A 191 24.21 -24.88 -0.17
C SER A 191 23.82 -23.79 0.83
N ARG A 192 24.79 -23.32 1.64
CA ARG A 192 24.59 -22.17 2.55
C ARG A 192 24.16 -20.92 1.81
N LYS A 193 24.85 -20.59 0.71
CA LYS A 193 24.50 -19.44 -0.14
C LYS A 193 23.10 -19.56 -0.73
N ALA A 194 22.71 -20.74 -1.21
CA ALA A 194 21.36 -20.98 -1.72
C ALA A 194 20.30 -20.82 -0.63
N LEU A 195 20.50 -21.42 0.54
CA LEU A 195 19.60 -21.33 1.69
C LEU A 195 19.45 -19.89 2.20
N ARG A 196 20.54 -19.13 2.32
CA ARG A 196 20.51 -17.69 2.65
C ARG A 196 19.65 -16.92 1.66
N LYS A 197 19.87 -17.12 0.36
CA LYS A 197 19.11 -16.42 -0.68
C LYS A 197 17.61 -16.76 -0.61
N SER A 198 17.26 -18.02 -0.36
CA SER A 198 15.87 -18.43 -0.18
C SER A 198 15.24 -17.81 1.07
N ALA A 199 15.95 -17.80 2.21
CA ALA A 199 15.47 -17.18 3.44
C ALA A 199 15.32 -15.65 3.28
N ASP A 200 16.28 -14.99 2.64
CA ASP A 200 16.20 -13.55 2.35
C ASP A 200 15.04 -13.22 1.42
N ASN A 201 14.78 -14.04 0.41
CA ASN A 201 13.60 -13.88 -0.44
C ASN A 201 12.31 -13.99 0.37
N LEU A 202 12.18 -15.00 1.24
CA LEU A 202 11.02 -15.18 2.11
C LEU A 202 10.83 -13.97 3.04
N ILE A 203 11.88 -13.53 3.74
CA ILE A 203 11.87 -12.35 4.61
C ILE A 203 11.44 -11.11 3.81
N ASN A 204 11.99 -10.90 2.62
CA ASN A 204 11.66 -9.77 1.76
C ASN A 204 10.21 -9.82 1.27
N GLU A 205 9.66 -10.99 0.96
CA GLU A 205 8.24 -11.14 0.64
C GLU A 205 7.35 -10.72 1.81
N HIS A 206 7.67 -11.16 3.03
CA HIS A 206 6.93 -10.77 4.21
C HIS A 206 7.07 -9.28 4.55
N ALA A 207 8.25 -8.71 4.40
CA ALA A 207 8.46 -7.26 4.55
C ALA A 207 7.62 -6.47 3.54
N LYS A 208 7.54 -6.92 2.28
CA LYS A 208 6.65 -6.32 1.27
C LYS A 208 5.18 -6.41 1.66
N MET A 209 4.74 -7.52 2.26
CA MET A 209 3.36 -7.63 2.76
C MET A 209 3.09 -6.64 3.89
N LEU A 210 4.03 -6.44 4.83
CA LEU A 210 3.88 -5.44 5.90
C LEU A 210 3.78 -4.01 5.35
N VAL A 211 4.61 -3.66 4.34
CA VAL A 211 4.53 -2.36 3.66
C VAL A 211 3.19 -2.19 2.93
N LYS A 212 2.67 -3.25 2.28
CA LYS A 212 1.34 -3.21 1.67
C LYS A 212 0.25 -3.02 2.74
N LEU A 213 0.37 -3.71 3.88
CA LEU A 213 -0.57 -3.59 5.00
C LEU A 213 -0.60 -2.17 5.56
N GLU A 214 0.57 -1.53 5.70
CA GLU A 214 0.70 -0.10 6.07
C GLU A 214 -0.03 0.79 5.06
N ALA A 215 0.07 0.47 3.76
CA ALA A 215 -0.67 1.14 2.70
C ALA A 215 -2.17 0.73 2.63
N GLY A 216 -2.68 -0.04 3.58
CA GLY A 216 -4.06 -0.48 3.63
C GLY A 216 -4.42 -1.54 2.58
N THR A 217 -3.44 -2.31 2.10
CA THR A 217 -3.64 -3.39 1.12
C THR A 217 -3.03 -4.68 1.63
N LEU A 218 -3.75 -5.79 1.61
CA LEU A 218 -3.21 -7.11 1.91
C LEU A 218 -3.47 -8.05 0.74
N GLU A 219 -2.40 -8.59 0.15
CA GLU A 219 -2.51 -9.61 -0.88
C GLU A 219 -2.21 -10.99 -0.31
N ILE A 220 -3.21 -11.87 -0.36
CA ILE A 220 -3.11 -13.25 0.13
C ILE A 220 -3.19 -14.19 -1.07
N ARG A 221 -2.28 -15.16 -1.13
CA ARG A 221 -2.27 -16.22 -2.15
C ARG A 221 -2.47 -17.57 -1.46
N GLY A 222 -3.37 -18.41 -1.98
CA GLY A 222 -3.44 -19.81 -1.57
C GLY A 222 -4.85 -20.42 -1.58
N PRO A 223 -4.94 -21.74 -1.32
CA PRO A 223 -6.19 -22.50 -1.34
C PRO A 223 -7.10 -22.28 -0.13
N VAL A 224 -6.61 -21.61 0.92
CA VAL A 224 -7.26 -21.44 2.25
C VAL A 224 -8.37 -20.38 2.26
N MET A 225 -8.88 -20.06 1.08
CA MET A 225 -9.84 -18.98 0.86
C MET A 225 -11.13 -19.20 1.65
N ASP A 226 -11.65 -20.43 1.66
CA ASP A 226 -12.90 -20.76 2.33
C ASP A 226 -12.83 -20.50 3.84
N ASP A 227 -11.66 -20.73 4.45
CA ASP A 227 -11.47 -20.56 5.89
C ASP A 227 -11.33 -19.08 6.26
N ILE A 228 -10.72 -18.26 5.39
CA ILE A 228 -10.53 -16.82 5.65
C ILE A 228 -11.81 -16.03 5.38
N PHE A 229 -12.58 -16.42 4.36
CA PHE A 229 -13.78 -15.69 3.96
C PHE A 229 -14.85 -15.64 5.05
N GLN A 230 -14.96 -16.69 5.87
CA GLN A 230 -15.87 -16.68 7.01
C GLN A 230 -15.56 -15.52 7.97
N TYR A 231 -14.30 -15.26 8.29
CA TYR A 231 -13.92 -14.15 9.16
C TYR A 231 -14.27 -12.79 8.54
N PHE A 232 -14.22 -12.65 7.21
CA PHE A 232 -14.67 -11.43 6.57
C PHE A 232 -16.18 -11.25 6.71
N LEU A 233 -16.97 -12.29 6.48
CA LEU A 233 -18.42 -12.20 6.63
C LEU A 233 -18.85 -11.91 8.07
N GLU A 234 -18.15 -12.46 9.07
CA GLU A 234 -18.41 -12.16 10.49
C GLU A 234 -18.25 -10.67 10.82
N SER A 235 -17.44 -9.94 10.06
CA SER A 235 -17.23 -8.50 10.25
C SER A 235 -18.32 -7.61 9.65
N VAL A 236 -19.23 -8.14 8.82
CA VAL A 236 -20.31 -7.39 8.18
C VAL A 236 -21.29 -6.90 9.25
N GLN A 237 -21.41 -5.61 9.49
CA GLN A 237 -22.40 -5.03 10.40
C GLN A 237 -23.73 -4.73 9.72
N GLN A 238 -23.72 -4.20 8.50
CA GLN A 238 -24.94 -3.72 7.82
C GLN A 238 -25.22 -4.46 6.52
N SER A 239 -24.25 -4.46 5.60
CA SER A 239 -24.48 -5.00 4.26
C SER A 239 -23.23 -5.60 3.65
N PHE A 240 -23.41 -6.72 2.96
CA PHE A 240 -22.40 -7.30 2.08
C PHE A 240 -22.86 -7.18 0.63
N ARG A 241 -22.03 -6.56 -0.21
CA ARG A 241 -22.32 -6.31 -1.64
C ARG A 241 -21.21 -6.90 -2.49
N ALA A 242 -21.52 -7.68 -3.52
CA ALA A 242 -20.49 -8.29 -4.37
C ALA A 242 -20.80 -8.21 -5.86
N ILE A 243 -19.76 -8.07 -6.67
CA ILE A 243 -19.79 -8.32 -8.11
C ILE A 243 -19.01 -9.61 -8.35
N SER A 244 -19.63 -10.58 -9.03
CA SER A 244 -19.03 -11.87 -9.35
C SER A 244 -18.83 -12.00 -10.85
N ARG A 245 -17.58 -12.13 -11.27
CA ARG A 245 -17.18 -12.37 -12.66
C ARG A 245 -16.71 -13.81 -12.82
N ASP A 246 -17.22 -14.53 -13.83
CA ASP A 246 -16.79 -15.91 -14.16
C ASP A 246 -16.93 -16.90 -12.96
N ASP A 247 -17.86 -16.58 -12.06
CA ASP A 247 -17.98 -17.20 -10.74
C ASP A 247 -19.17 -18.17 -10.65
N LEU A 248 -20.04 -18.20 -11.66
CA LEU A 248 -21.19 -19.11 -11.69
C LEU A 248 -20.78 -20.58 -11.55
N ALA A 249 -19.68 -20.99 -12.20
CA ALA A 249 -19.13 -22.35 -12.05
C ALA A 249 -18.72 -22.68 -10.60
N TYR A 250 -18.36 -21.69 -9.77
CA TYR A 250 -18.10 -21.92 -8.36
C TYR A 250 -19.42 -22.17 -7.60
N TRP A 251 -20.46 -21.39 -7.90
CA TRP A 251 -21.78 -21.54 -7.26
C TRP A 251 -22.53 -22.82 -7.62
N THR A 252 -22.08 -23.55 -8.65
CA THR A 252 -22.58 -24.89 -8.97
C THR A 252 -21.80 -26.01 -8.26
N SER A 253 -20.66 -25.71 -7.65
CA SER A 253 -19.81 -26.70 -6.96
C SER A 253 -20.29 -26.98 -5.53
N PRO A 254 -19.94 -28.14 -4.93
CA PRO A 254 -20.22 -28.43 -3.52
C PRO A 254 -19.55 -27.43 -2.55
N ASP A 255 -18.42 -26.85 -2.94
CA ASP A 255 -17.62 -25.93 -2.11
C ASP A 255 -18.40 -24.65 -1.77
N CYS A 256 -19.39 -24.27 -2.60
CA CYS A 256 -20.21 -23.09 -2.34
C CYS A 256 -21.13 -23.22 -1.11
N ALA A 257 -21.33 -24.43 -0.57
CA ALA A 257 -22.23 -24.65 0.58
C ALA A 257 -21.84 -23.79 1.80
N ARG A 258 -20.55 -23.71 2.12
CA ARG A 258 -20.05 -22.88 3.23
C ARG A 258 -20.37 -21.40 3.03
N TYR A 259 -20.26 -20.93 1.80
CA TYR A 259 -20.58 -19.55 1.42
C TYR A 259 -22.07 -19.25 1.55
N LEU A 260 -22.92 -20.18 1.09
CA LEU A 260 -24.37 -20.04 1.20
C LEU A 260 -24.83 -20.06 2.66
N ASP A 261 -24.24 -20.92 3.48
CA ASP A 261 -24.50 -20.97 4.93
C ASP A 261 -24.11 -19.65 5.62
N ALA A 262 -22.98 -19.08 5.24
CA ALA A 262 -22.54 -17.80 5.81
C ALA A 262 -23.44 -16.64 5.36
N ASN A 263 -23.86 -16.58 4.10
CA ASN A 263 -24.85 -15.59 3.63
C ASN A 263 -26.20 -15.74 4.34
N ARG A 264 -26.66 -16.99 4.56
CA ARG A 264 -27.89 -17.26 5.30
C ARG A 264 -27.82 -16.69 6.71
N ARG A 265 -26.73 -16.92 7.45
CA ARG A 265 -26.53 -16.35 8.79
C ARG A 265 -26.63 -14.82 8.79
N LEU A 266 -26.00 -14.14 7.82
CA LEU A 266 -26.10 -12.68 7.71
C LEU A 266 -27.54 -12.21 7.51
N ILE A 267 -28.29 -12.91 6.65
CA ILE A 267 -29.70 -12.60 6.37
C ILE A 267 -30.58 -12.86 7.59
N ASP A 268 -30.37 -13.97 8.28
CA ASP A 268 -31.07 -14.33 9.53
C ASP A 268 -30.80 -13.29 10.64
N GLU A 269 -29.62 -12.67 10.64
CA GLU A 269 -29.23 -11.57 11.53
C GLU A 269 -29.77 -10.19 11.07
N GLY A 270 -30.58 -10.15 10.00
CA GLY A 270 -31.20 -8.93 9.48
C GLY A 270 -30.28 -8.06 8.61
N ARG A 271 -29.12 -8.58 8.21
CA ARG A 271 -28.14 -7.88 7.36
C ARG A 271 -28.51 -8.07 5.88
N ALA A 272 -28.18 -7.09 5.05
CA ALA A 272 -28.45 -7.17 3.62
C ALA A 272 -27.30 -7.87 2.87
N VAL A 273 -27.62 -8.87 2.05
CA VAL A 273 -26.65 -9.51 1.13
C VAL A 273 -27.10 -9.28 -0.29
N GLU A 274 -26.24 -8.67 -1.12
CA GLU A 274 -26.52 -8.36 -2.51
C GLU A 274 -25.39 -8.81 -3.44
N ARG A 275 -25.73 -9.40 -4.57
CA ARG A 275 -24.78 -9.91 -5.56
C ARG A 275 -25.18 -9.56 -6.97
N ILE A 276 -24.22 -9.07 -7.76
CA ILE A 276 -24.34 -8.86 -9.19
C ILE A 276 -23.56 -9.96 -9.91
N PHE A 277 -24.25 -10.78 -10.70
CA PHE A 277 -23.60 -11.72 -11.62
C PHE A 277 -23.28 -11.02 -12.94
N LEU A 278 -22.00 -11.08 -13.34
CA LEU A 278 -21.57 -10.63 -14.66
C LEU A 278 -21.65 -11.80 -15.64
N LEU A 279 -22.49 -11.65 -16.65
CA LEU A 279 -22.69 -12.63 -17.71
C LEU A 279 -22.20 -12.08 -19.04
N ARG A 280 -21.74 -12.93 -19.94
CA ARG A 280 -21.52 -12.50 -21.33
C ARG A 280 -22.84 -12.44 -22.06
N GLN A 281 -23.04 -11.38 -22.85
CA GLN A 281 -24.32 -11.13 -23.51
C GLN A 281 -24.70 -12.25 -24.48
N ASN A 282 -23.72 -12.90 -25.09
CA ASN A 282 -23.94 -13.94 -26.11
C ASN A 282 -23.91 -15.37 -25.56
N GLU A 283 -23.80 -15.53 -24.24
CA GLU A 283 -23.76 -16.85 -23.60
C GLU A 283 -25.13 -17.15 -22.98
N GLY A 284 -25.65 -18.34 -23.31
CA GLY A 284 -26.81 -18.90 -22.62
C GLY A 284 -26.38 -19.43 -21.26
N LEU A 285 -27.29 -19.31 -20.28
CA LEU A 285 -27.09 -19.95 -18.99
C LEU A 285 -27.54 -21.40 -19.05
N SER A 286 -26.73 -22.30 -18.49
CA SER A 286 -27.14 -23.68 -18.27
C SER A 286 -28.20 -23.77 -17.17
N PRO A 287 -29.03 -24.83 -17.16
CA PRO A 287 -30.00 -25.05 -16.07
C PRO A 287 -29.35 -25.09 -14.68
N VAL A 288 -28.12 -25.59 -14.57
CA VAL A 288 -27.39 -25.68 -13.29
C VAL A 288 -26.98 -24.29 -12.78
N GLU A 289 -26.62 -23.37 -13.66
CA GLU A 289 -26.29 -21.98 -13.28
C GLU A 289 -27.53 -21.19 -12.88
N ILE A 290 -28.65 -21.42 -13.57
CA ILE A 290 -29.95 -20.84 -13.18
C ILE A 290 -30.34 -21.34 -11.79
N ASP A 291 -30.21 -22.64 -11.52
CA ASP A 291 -30.48 -23.22 -10.20
C ASP A 291 -29.56 -22.64 -9.12
N ALA A 292 -28.27 -22.43 -9.41
CA ALA A 292 -27.33 -21.81 -8.48
C ALA A 292 -27.70 -20.37 -8.09
N MET A 293 -28.23 -19.58 -9.03
CA MET A 293 -28.77 -18.25 -8.75
C MET A 293 -30.11 -18.33 -8.01
N ALA A 294 -31.00 -19.25 -8.40
CA ALA A 294 -32.28 -19.48 -7.75
C ALA A 294 -32.11 -19.82 -6.27
N ARG A 295 -31.15 -20.72 -5.93
CA ARG A 295 -30.81 -21.04 -4.54
C ARG A 295 -30.42 -19.81 -3.73
N GLN A 296 -29.68 -18.88 -4.32
CA GLN A 296 -29.30 -17.63 -3.64
C GLN A 296 -30.50 -16.72 -3.41
N ILE A 297 -31.37 -16.56 -4.41
CA ILE A 297 -32.62 -15.79 -4.27
C ILE A 297 -33.51 -16.39 -3.19
N SER A 298 -33.66 -17.72 -3.16
CA SER A 298 -34.44 -18.42 -2.14
C SER A 298 -33.90 -18.24 -0.72
N LEU A 299 -32.60 -17.98 -0.56
CA LEU A 299 -32.00 -17.64 0.73
C LEU A 299 -32.24 -16.18 1.16
N GLY A 300 -32.79 -15.34 0.28
CA GLY A 300 -32.97 -13.91 0.51
C GLY A 300 -31.80 -13.04 0.02
N VAL A 301 -30.86 -13.61 -0.73
CA VAL A 301 -29.80 -12.82 -1.39
C VAL A 301 -30.44 -11.98 -2.49
N ARG A 302 -30.16 -10.68 -2.47
CA ARG A 302 -30.58 -9.73 -3.51
C ARG A 302 -29.73 -9.93 -4.76
N VAL A 303 -30.28 -10.56 -5.79
CA VAL A 303 -29.53 -10.90 -7.01
C VAL A 303 -29.82 -9.89 -8.11
N ARG A 304 -28.76 -9.44 -8.80
CA ARG A 304 -28.83 -8.69 -10.05
C ARG A 304 -27.99 -9.37 -11.12
N ILE A 305 -28.28 -9.03 -12.37
CA ILE A 305 -27.54 -9.52 -13.54
C ILE A 305 -27.09 -8.32 -14.36
N ALA A 306 -25.82 -8.29 -14.76
CA ALA A 306 -25.29 -7.31 -15.69
C ALA A 306 -24.46 -8.00 -16.78
N TYR A 307 -24.35 -7.36 -17.95
CA TYR A 307 -23.54 -7.87 -19.04
C TYR A 307 -22.09 -7.40 -18.92
N LEU A 308 -21.15 -8.34 -18.97
CA LEU A 308 -19.72 -8.09 -18.84
C LEU A 308 -19.25 -7.04 -19.85
N GLU A 309 -19.72 -7.11 -21.10
CA GLU A 309 -19.36 -6.21 -22.20
C GLU A 309 -19.75 -4.75 -21.93
N VAL A 310 -20.83 -4.53 -21.17
CA VAL A 310 -21.26 -3.20 -20.71
C VAL A 310 -20.38 -2.74 -19.55
N CYS A 311 -20.13 -3.63 -18.58
CA CYS A 311 -19.40 -3.32 -17.36
C CYS A 311 -17.90 -3.09 -17.59
N THR A 312 -17.27 -3.80 -18.54
CA THR A 312 -15.84 -3.63 -18.86
C THR A 312 -15.50 -2.23 -19.35
N ARG A 313 -16.48 -1.48 -19.88
CA ARG A 313 -16.29 -0.07 -20.29
C ARG A 313 -16.25 0.90 -19.11
N LEU A 314 -16.66 0.45 -17.91
CA LEU A 314 -16.74 1.28 -16.70
C LEU A 314 -15.43 1.30 -15.91
N VAL A 315 -14.51 0.38 -16.21
CA VAL A 315 -13.18 0.29 -15.59
C VAL A 315 -12.13 0.71 -16.62
N GLU A 316 -11.35 1.74 -16.29
CA GLU A 316 -10.16 2.10 -17.05
C GLU A 316 -9.18 0.91 -17.05
N HIS A 317 -8.43 0.74 -18.15
CA HIS A 317 -7.57 -0.41 -18.44
C HIS A 317 -6.85 -1.01 -17.21
N GLY A 318 -7.44 -2.06 -16.61
CA GLY A 318 -6.83 -2.84 -15.53
C GLY A 318 -7.62 -2.95 -14.22
N GLY A 319 -8.77 -2.28 -14.08
CA GLY A 319 -9.64 -2.47 -12.91
C GLY A 319 -10.34 -3.84 -12.90
N ASP A 320 -10.33 -4.52 -11.75
CA ASP A 320 -11.01 -5.80 -11.58
C ASP A 320 -12.52 -5.60 -11.31
N LEU A 321 -13.34 -6.47 -11.88
CA LEU A 321 -14.80 -6.46 -11.73
C LEU A 321 -15.28 -7.59 -10.82
N ASP A 322 -14.37 -8.33 -10.19
CA ASP A 322 -14.67 -9.37 -9.23
C ASP A 322 -14.26 -8.92 -7.82
N PHE A 323 -15.24 -8.49 -7.02
CA PHE A 323 -14.97 -7.97 -5.68
C PHE A 323 -16.19 -8.01 -4.75
N GLY A 324 -15.93 -8.05 -3.45
CA GLY A 324 -16.88 -7.88 -2.36
C GLY A 324 -16.61 -6.58 -1.58
N ILE A 325 -17.67 -5.88 -1.18
CA ILE A 325 -17.65 -4.69 -0.35
C ILE A 325 -18.25 -5.06 1.01
N PHE A 326 -17.48 -4.77 2.04
CA PHE A 326 -17.83 -4.85 3.45
C PHE A 326 -17.97 -3.42 4.00
N ASP A 327 -18.37 -3.27 5.26
CA ASP A 327 -18.61 -1.93 5.81
C ASP A 327 -17.33 -1.09 5.89
N ASP A 328 -16.20 -1.70 6.24
CA ASP A 328 -14.92 -1.00 6.44
C ASP A 328 -13.83 -1.32 5.39
N PHE A 329 -14.07 -2.30 4.52
CA PHE A 329 -13.07 -2.76 3.55
C PHE A 329 -13.68 -3.37 2.29
N ALA A 330 -12.87 -3.53 1.24
CA ALA A 330 -13.23 -4.25 0.03
C ALA A 330 -12.26 -5.42 -0.18
N VAL A 331 -12.72 -6.48 -0.86
CA VAL A 331 -11.91 -7.63 -1.22
C VAL A 331 -12.08 -7.90 -2.71
N SER A 332 -11.01 -7.75 -3.50
CA SER A 332 -11.00 -8.16 -4.91
C SER A 332 -10.49 -9.60 -5.05
N PHE A 333 -11.05 -10.32 -6.03
CA PHE A 333 -10.80 -11.74 -6.27
C PHE A 333 -10.25 -11.93 -7.67
N TRP A 334 -9.15 -12.65 -7.85
CA TRP A 334 -8.76 -13.11 -9.19
C TRP A 334 -8.08 -14.47 -9.17
N ARG A 335 -8.20 -15.17 -10.30
CA ARG A 335 -7.58 -16.48 -10.52
C ARG A 335 -6.24 -16.31 -11.24
N VAL A 336 -5.21 -17.02 -10.77
CA VAL A 336 -3.88 -17.08 -11.39
C VAL A 336 -3.50 -18.54 -11.59
N ALA A 337 -3.56 -19.05 -12.82
CA ALA A 337 -3.19 -20.42 -13.26
C ALA A 337 -3.79 -21.59 -12.44
N SER A 338 -3.38 -21.76 -11.19
CA SER A 338 -3.84 -22.79 -10.24
C SER A 338 -4.28 -22.24 -8.87
N ASP A 339 -4.09 -20.94 -8.62
CA ASP A 339 -4.33 -20.30 -7.32
C ASP A 339 -5.38 -19.21 -7.41
N ARG A 340 -5.99 -18.90 -6.26
CA ARG A 340 -6.75 -17.66 -6.05
C ARG A 340 -5.90 -16.65 -5.30
N VAL A 341 -6.01 -15.40 -5.72
CA VAL A 341 -5.40 -14.26 -5.04
C VAL A 341 -6.50 -13.32 -4.59
N PHE A 342 -6.35 -12.84 -3.37
CA PHE A 342 -7.25 -11.88 -2.75
C PHE A 342 -6.48 -10.60 -2.52
N ARG A 343 -7.09 -9.47 -2.82
CA ARG A 343 -6.62 -8.17 -2.35
C ARG A 343 -7.64 -7.59 -1.41
N ILE A 344 -7.32 -7.57 -0.14
CA ILE A 344 -8.08 -6.85 0.86
C ILE A 344 -7.59 -5.41 0.83
N THR A 345 -8.51 -4.47 0.68
CA THR A 345 -8.19 -3.04 0.71
C THR A 345 -9.02 -2.35 1.78
N THR A 346 -8.33 -1.71 2.72
CA THR A 346 -8.91 -0.95 3.84
C THR A 346 -8.73 0.57 3.66
N SER A 347 -8.07 0.99 2.58
CA SER A 347 -7.93 2.40 2.19
C SER A 347 -9.31 3.02 1.93
N PRO A 348 -9.68 4.13 2.61
CA PRO A 348 -10.98 4.78 2.41
C PRO A 348 -11.25 5.20 0.96
N ALA A 349 -10.20 5.62 0.24
CA ALA A 349 -10.30 6.02 -1.16
C ALA A 349 -10.69 4.84 -2.06
N ASP A 350 -10.09 3.67 -1.82
CA ASP A 350 -10.37 2.47 -2.59
C ASP A 350 -11.72 1.86 -2.22
N CYS A 351 -12.11 1.86 -0.94
CA CYS A 351 -13.46 1.46 -0.52
C CYS A 351 -14.53 2.34 -1.19
N THR A 352 -14.28 3.65 -1.25
CA THR A 352 -15.15 4.61 -1.95
C THR A 352 -15.22 4.30 -3.45
N PHE A 353 -14.08 4.02 -4.08
CA PHE A 353 -14.03 3.63 -5.49
C PHE A 353 -14.85 2.36 -5.77
N HIS A 354 -14.69 1.30 -4.98
CA HIS A 354 -15.45 0.06 -5.14
C HIS A 354 -16.95 0.29 -4.93
N GLY A 355 -17.34 1.08 -3.92
CA GLY A 355 -18.72 1.47 -3.68
C GLY A 355 -19.35 2.22 -4.87
N GLN A 356 -18.61 3.16 -5.46
CA GLN A 356 -19.05 3.88 -6.65
C GLN A 356 -19.13 2.97 -7.88
N LEU A 357 -18.16 2.07 -8.06
CA LEU A 357 -18.15 1.12 -9.15
C LEU A 357 -19.33 0.14 -9.06
N PHE A 358 -19.61 -0.38 -7.86
CA PHE A 358 -20.80 -1.19 -7.60
C PHE A 358 -22.09 -0.45 -7.94
N ALA A 359 -22.22 0.81 -7.50
CA ALA A 359 -23.40 1.62 -7.82
C ALA A 359 -23.58 1.83 -9.34
N LYS A 360 -22.49 2.09 -10.08
CA LYS A 360 -22.52 2.21 -11.55
C LYS A 360 -22.91 0.91 -12.25
N VAL A 361 -22.36 -0.22 -11.80
CA VAL A 361 -22.68 -1.55 -12.35
C VAL A 361 -24.13 -1.92 -12.05
N SER A 362 -24.59 -1.69 -10.81
CA SER A 362 -26.00 -1.86 -10.41
C SER A 362 -26.93 -1.03 -11.30
N GLY A 363 -26.56 0.23 -11.57
CA GLY A 363 -27.24 1.12 -12.52
C GLY A 363 -27.24 0.62 -13.97
N SER A 364 -26.41 -0.34 -14.34
CA SER A 364 -26.31 -0.93 -15.68
C SER A 364 -26.90 -2.34 -15.78
N CYS A 365 -27.45 -2.87 -14.68
CA CYS A 365 -28.05 -4.20 -14.64
C CYS A 365 -29.28 -4.32 -15.55
N VAL A 366 -29.56 -5.56 -15.98
CA VAL A 366 -30.69 -5.90 -16.83
C VAL A 366 -32.02 -5.64 -16.13
N LEU A 367 -33.05 -5.31 -16.90
CA LEU A 367 -34.40 -5.17 -16.37
C LEU A 367 -35.03 -6.55 -16.18
N VAL A 368 -35.70 -6.73 -15.05
CA VAL A 368 -36.56 -7.90 -14.80
C VAL A 368 -37.83 -7.76 -15.66
N PRO A 369 -38.17 -8.75 -16.50
CA PRO A 369 -39.35 -8.68 -17.35
C PRO A 369 -40.63 -8.43 -16.53
N ASP A 370 -41.48 -7.55 -17.05
CA ASP A 370 -42.82 -7.24 -16.51
C ASP A 370 -42.85 -6.64 -15.09
N LYS A 371 -41.68 -6.29 -14.52
CA LYS A 371 -41.58 -5.69 -13.18
C LYS A 371 -41.94 -4.21 -13.22
N THR A 372 -43.10 -3.85 -12.65
CA THR A 372 -43.64 -2.48 -12.69
C THR A 372 -43.37 -1.67 -11.43
N ALA A 373 -43.15 -2.31 -10.28
CA ALA A 373 -42.90 -1.67 -8.98
C ALA A 373 -41.58 -2.15 -8.36
N GLY A 374 -41.06 -1.39 -7.39
CA GLY A 374 -39.80 -1.68 -6.72
C GLY A 374 -38.57 -1.44 -7.61
N ASP A 375 -37.46 -2.09 -7.25
CA ASP A 375 -36.24 -2.04 -8.05
C ASP A 375 -36.37 -2.96 -9.28
N LYS A 376 -36.52 -2.34 -10.46
CA LYS A 376 -36.74 -3.05 -11.73
C LYS A 376 -35.54 -3.89 -12.20
N LYS A 377 -34.39 -3.79 -11.53
CA LYS A 377 -33.14 -4.51 -11.86
C LYS A 377 -32.77 -5.55 -10.82
N LEU A 378 -33.61 -5.74 -9.81
CA LEU A 378 -33.41 -6.69 -8.73
C LEU A 378 -34.34 -7.90 -8.89
N PHE A 379 -33.75 -9.09 -8.90
CA PHE A 379 -34.47 -10.35 -8.85
C PHE A 379 -34.81 -10.67 -7.39
N GLU A 380 -36.09 -10.60 -7.05
CA GLU A 380 -36.64 -10.82 -5.70
C GLU A 380 -37.31 -12.19 -5.56
N SER A 381 -37.53 -12.90 -6.68
CA SER A 381 -38.10 -14.25 -6.67
C SER A 381 -37.48 -15.17 -7.72
N VAL A 382 -37.56 -16.48 -7.47
CA VAL A 382 -37.12 -17.51 -8.42
C VAL A 382 -37.91 -17.43 -9.72
N ASP A 383 -39.21 -17.10 -9.65
CA ASP A 383 -40.07 -16.98 -10.83
C ASP A 383 -39.64 -15.82 -11.75
N GLU A 384 -39.22 -14.69 -11.16
CA GLU A 384 -38.64 -13.56 -11.92
C GLU A 384 -37.38 -13.99 -12.68
N LEU A 385 -36.50 -14.75 -12.01
CA LEU A 385 -35.28 -15.27 -12.62
C LEU A 385 -35.60 -16.25 -13.76
N GLN A 386 -36.55 -17.18 -13.55
CA GLN A 386 -36.94 -18.16 -14.55
C GLN A 386 -37.55 -17.51 -15.79
N ARG A 387 -38.46 -16.53 -15.62
CA ARG A 387 -39.04 -15.77 -16.74
C ARG A 387 -37.97 -15.04 -17.53
N TRP A 388 -37.04 -14.38 -16.85
CA TRP A 388 -35.91 -13.72 -17.50
C TRP A 388 -35.02 -14.72 -18.25
N ALA A 389 -34.71 -15.87 -17.66
CA ALA A 389 -33.87 -16.89 -18.29
C ALA A 389 -34.51 -17.46 -19.57
N ILE A 390 -35.83 -17.70 -19.57
CA ILE A 390 -36.59 -18.13 -20.77
C ILE A 390 -36.54 -17.05 -21.85
N ALA A 391 -36.81 -15.79 -21.49
CA ALA A 391 -36.77 -14.67 -22.42
C ALA A 391 -35.37 -14.46 -23.01
N HIS A 392 -34.33 -14.57 -22.18
CA HIS A 392 -32.94 -14.48 -22.60
C HIS A 392 -32.57 -15.60 -23.57
N ALA A 393 -32.90 -16.86 -23.26
CA ALA A 393 -32.64 -18.00 -24.14
C ALA A 393 -33.35 -17.87 -25.50
N ALA A 394 -34.59 -17.37 -25.51
CA ALA A 394 -35.33 -17.09 -26.74
C ALA A 394 -34.66 -16.00 -27.58
N HIS A 395 -34.18 -14.94 -26.94
CA HIS A 395 -33.43 -13.86 -27.60
C HIS A 395 -32.11 -14.39 -28.21
N GLN A 396 -31.33 -15.17 -27.46
CA GLN A 396 -30.09 -15.79 -27.97
C GLN A 396 -30.36 -16.67 -29.19
N SER A 397 -31.40 -17.49 -29.12
CA SER A 397 -31.80 -18.37 -30.23
C SER A 397 -32.24 -17.58 -31.47
N ALA A 398 -32.80 -16.38 -31.31
CA ALA A 398 -33.15 -15.50 -32.42
C ALA A 398 -31.93 -14.82 -33.04
N VAL A 399 -30.98 -14.36 -32.20
CA VAL A 399 -29.71 -13.78 -32.65
C VAL A 399 -28.88 -14.79 -33.42
N ALA A 400 -28.73 -16.02 -32.91
CA ALA A 400 -27.98 -17.09 -33.57
C ALA A 400 -28.56 -17.43 -34.96
N ARG A 401 -29.88 -17.60 -35.07
CA ARG A 401 -30.57 -17.84 -36.35
C ARG A 401 -30.42 -16.70 -37.35
N THR A 402 -30.29 -15.47 -36.87
CA THR A 402 -30.07 -14.30 -37.73
C THR A 402 -28.63 -14.27 -38.25
N ALA A 403 -27.65 -14.64 -37.41
CA ALA A 403 -26.25 -14.74 -37.81
C ALA A 403 -26.03 -15.85 -38.84
N GLU A 404 -26.65 -17.03 -38.68
CA GLU A 404 -26.57 -18.14 -39.65
C GLU A 404 -27.16 -17.80 -41.02
N ARG A 405 -28.12 -16.86 -41.09
CA ARG A 405 -28.69 -16.40 -42.37
C ARG A 405 -27.82 -15.36 -43.07
N ALA A 406 -26.89 -14.74 -42.35
CA ALA A 406 -26.01 -13.71 -42.88
C ALA A 406 -24.68 -14.27 -43.41
N THR A 407 -24.37 -15.53 -43.07
CA THR A 407 -23.25 -16.34 -43.60
C THR A 407 -23.72 -17.21 -44.74
#